data_AF-A0A843VSZ3-F1
#
_entry.id   AF-A0A843VSZ3-F1
#
_cell.length_a   1.000
_cell.length_b   1.000
_cell.length_c   1.000
_cell.angle_alpha   90.00
_cell.angle_beta   90.00
_cell.angle_gamma   90.00
#
_symmetry.space_group_name_H-M   'P 1'
#
loop_
_entity.id
_entity.type
_entity.pdbx_description
1 polymer ?
#
loop_
_entity_poly.entity_id
_entity_poly.type
_entity_poly.pdbx_seq_one_letter_code
_entity_poly.pdbx_strand_id
1 'polypeptide(L)' 'MRHELELAPTFRELFDQTHKQKGSDDYVSESARMITETYDRTMVDLYVEGTSQPDLDLEAWVDAAGGPRKG' A
#
# COMPACT_ATOMS: atom_id res chain seq x y z
N MET A 1 -6.33 5.19 -33.87
CA MET A 1 -6.76 4.79 -32.53
C MET A 1 -5.63 4.02 -31.89
N ARG A 2 -4.88 4.64 -30.96
CA ARG A 2 -3.96 3.90 -30.10
C ARG A 2 -4.82 3.29 -29.00
N HIS A 3 -4.91 1.97 -28.95
CA HIS A 3 -5.32 1.31 -27.71
C HIS A 3 -4.22 1.63 -26.70
N GLU A 4 -4.46 2.59 -25.82
CA GLU A 4 -3.68 2.72 -24.61
C GLU A 4 -3.91 1.42 -23.85
N LEU A 5 -2.86 0.60 -23.74
CA LEU A 5 -2.86 -0.55 -22.86
C LEU A 5 -2.95 0.05 -21.45
N GLU A 6 -4.16 0.14 -20.90
CA GLU A 6 -4.37 0.49 -19.51
C GLU A 6 -3.56 -0.51 -18.69
N LEU A 7 -2.43 -0.05 -18.15
CA LEU A 7 -1.60 -0.87 -17.29
C LEU A 7 -2.50 -1.31 -16.13
N ALA A 8 -2.48 -2.62 -15.83
CA ALA A 8 -3.25 -3.14 -14.72
C ALA A 8 -2.87 -2.35 -13.45
N PRO A 9 -3.85 -1.95 -12.63
CA PRO A 9 -3.57 -1.19 -11.42
C PRO A 9 -2.69 -2.01 -10.49
N THR A 10 -1.75 -1.33 -9.85
CA THR A 10 -0.92 -1.89 -8.77
C THR A 10 -1.80 -2.30 -7.59
N PHE A 11 -1.24 -3.15 -6.72
CA PHE A 11 -1.94 -3.55 -5.50
C PHE A 11 -2.31 -2.35 -4.62
N ARG A 12 -1.41 -1.35 -4.50
CA ARG A 12 -1.67 -0.14 -3.71
C ARG A 12 -2.82 0.68 -4.31
N GLU A 13 -2.89 0.80 -5.63
CA GLU A 13 -4.00 1.49 -6.30
C GLU A 13 -5.33 0.75 -6.09
N LEU A 14 -5.34 -0.58 -6.15
CA LEU A 14 -6.53 -1.38 -5.86
C LEU A 14 -6.98 -1.24 -4.40
N PHE A 15 -6.03 -1.19 -3.46
CA PHE A 15 -6.32 -0.97 -2.04
C PHE A 15 -6.92 0.41 -1.82
N ASP A 16 -6.31 1.46 -2.37
CA ASP A 16 -6.80 2.83 -2.29
C ASP A 16 -8.19 2.98 -2.92
N GLN A 17 -8.45 2.37 -4.08
CA GLN A 17 -9.78 2.37 -4.70
C GLN A 17 -10.86 1.74 -3.82
N THR A 18 -10.49 0.74 -3.01
CA THR A 18 -11.42 0.02 -2.12
C THR A 18 -11.61 0.76 -0.79
N HIS A 19 -10.56 1.41 -0.30
CA HIS A 19 -10.50 1.92 1.07
C HIS A 19 -10.43 3.44 1.19
N LYS A 20 -10.36 4.19 0.09
CA LYS A 20 -10.53 5.65 0.09
C LYS A 20 -11.92 6.06 -0.35
N GLN A 21 -12.37 7.19 0.16
CA GLN A 21 -13.61 7.82 -0.29
C GLN A 21 -13.44 8.28 -1.74
N LYS A 22 -14.46 8.08 -2.57
CA LYS A 22 -14.40 8.46 -3.99
C LYS A 22 -14.15 9.98 -4.12
N GLY A 23 -13.03 10.36 -4.71
CA GLY A 23 -12.65 11.75 -4.92
C GLY A 23 -12.04 12.44 -3.69
N SER A 24 -11.67 11.67 -2.66
CA SER A 24 -10.86 12.14 -1.52
C SER A 24 -9.65 11.23 -1.31
N ASP A 25 -8.62 11.77 -0.70
CA ASP A 25 -7.49 10.98 -0.17
C ASP A 25 -7.78 10.37 1.20
N ASP A 26 -8.95 10.65 1.77
CA ASP A 26 -9.38 10.12 3.07
C ASP A 26 -9.78 8.65 2.98
N TYR A 27 -9.34 7.87 3.97
CA TYR A 27 -9.78 6.49 4.12
C TYR A 27 -11.22 6.39 4.64
N VAL A 28 -11.93 5.36 4.17
CA VAL A 28 -13.28 5.01 4.63
C VAL A 28 -13.29 4.40 6.03
N SER A 29 -12.14 3.90 6.51
CA SER A 29 -11.98 3.34 7.85
C SER A 29 -10.67 3.75 8.49
N GLU A 30 -10.68 3.90 9.82
CA GLU A 30 -9.47 4.17 10.59
C GLU A 30 -8.46 3.02 10.47
N SER A 31 -8.93 1.77 10.41
CA SER A 31 -8.06 0.61 10.20
C SER A 31 -7.29 0.69 8.89
N ALA A 32 -7.95 1.05 7.77
CA ALA A 32 -7.24 1.18 6.49
C ALA A 32 -6.18 2.30 6.55
N ARG A 33 -6.53 3.45 7.16
CA ARG A 33 -5.57 4.53 7.40
C ARG A 33 -4.36 4.05 8.20
N MET A 34 -4.59 3.35 9.32
CA MET A 34 -3.50 2.86 10.18
C MET A 34 -2.61 1.84 9.48
N ILE A 35 -3.19 0.92 8.70
CA ILE A 35 -2.42 -0.07 7.94
C ILE A 35 -1.50 0.66 6.97
N THR A 36 -2.03 1.61 6.21
CA THR A 36 -1.24 2.36 5.24
C THR A 36 -0.15 3.20 5.91
N GLU A 37 -0.46 3.93 6.97
CA GLU A 37 0.52 4.73 7.71
C GLU A 37 1.63 3.86 8.33
N THR A 38 1.27 2.67 8.84
CA THR A 38 2.22 1.72 9.41
C THR A 38 3.11 1.14 8.31
N TYR A 39 2.52 0.75 7.18
CA TYR A 39 3.26 0.25 6.03
C TYR A 39 4.25 1.28 5.49
N ASP A 40 3.80 2.51 5.26
CA ASP A 40 4.63 3.58 4.71
C ASP A 40 5.81 3.88 5.64
N ARG A 41 5.60 3.86 6.96
CA ARG A 41 6.69 3.99 7.94
C ARG A 41 7.66 2.82 7.88
N THR A 42 7.15 1.59 7.84
CA THR A 42 7.99 0.38 7.74
C THR A 42 8.83 0.39 6.47
N MET A 43 8.26 0.83 5.33
CA MET A 43 9.00 0.94 4.08
C MET A 43 10.14 1.96 4.17
N VAL A 44 9.92 3.10 4.82
CA VAL A 44 10.98 4.10 5.06
C VAL A 44 12.08 3.52 5.97
N ASP A 45 11.71 2.78 7.01
CA ASP A 45 12.65 2.19 7.96
C ASP A 45 13.47 1.04 7.34
N LEU A 46 12.85 0.19 6.51
CA LEU A 46 13.50 -0.93 5.82
C LEU A 46 14.38 -0.46 4.67
N TYR A 47 13.92 0.55 3.92
CA TYR A 47 14.54 1.01 2.70
C TYR A 47 15.10 2.42 2.84
N VAL A 48 16.06 2.59 3.77
CA VAL A 48 16.81 3.83 4.01
C VAL A 48 17.41 4.39 2.71
N GLU A 49 17.58 5.72 2.64
CA GLU A 49 18.17 6.44 1.51
C GLU A 49 19.38 5.71 0.92
N GLY A 50 19.27 5.30 -0.35
CA GLY A 50 20.32 4.60 -1.09
C GLY A 50 20.02 3.11 -1.36
N THR A 51 18.99 2.54 -0.74
CA THR A 51 18.47 1.21 -1.11
C THR A 51 17.36 1.34 -2.17
N SER A 52 17.27 0.35 -3.07
CA SER A 52 16.20 0.31 -4.06
C SER A 52 14.93 -0.24 -3.41
N GLN A 53 14.02 0.65 -3.05
CA GLN A 53 12.71 0.29 -2.51
C GLN A 53 11.85 -0.40 -3.60
N PRO A 54 11.21 -1.55 -3.32
CA PRO A 54 10.27 -2.17 -4.23
C PRO A 54 8.93 -1.41 -4.25
N ASP A 55 8.17 -1.54 -5.34
CA ASP A 55 6.82 -0.97 -5.45
C ASP A 55 5.85 -1.53 -4.40
N LEU A 56 6.07 -2.78 -3.98
CA LEU A 56 5.34 -3.44 -2.90
C LEU A 56 6.22 -4.48 -2.20
N ASP A 57 6.45 -4.27 -0.91
CA ASP A 57 6.90 -5.31 0.02
C ASP A 57 5.69 -5.99 0.68
N LEU A 58 5.41 -7.24 0.28
CA LEU A 58 4.24 -7.98 0.76
C LEU A 58 4.36 -8.37 2.24
N GLU A 59 5.56 -8.62 2.75
CA GLU A 59 5.75 -9.03 4.14
C GLU A 59 5.49 -7.83 5.06
N ALA A 60 6.09 -6.67 4.73
CA ALA A 60 5.84 -5.44 5.46
C ALA A 60 4.35 -5.03 5.43
N TRP A 61 3.66 -5.29 4.31
CA TRP A 61 2.22 -5.02 4.19
C TRP A 61 1.39 -5.93 5.11
N VAL A 62 1.67 -7.24 5.12
CA VAL A 62 0.98 -8.21 5.99
C VAL A 62 1.21 -7.88 7.46
N ASP A 63 2.42 -7.48 7.82
CA ASP A 63 2.76 -7.06 9.17
C ASP A 63 2.00 -5.79 9.58
N ALA A 64 1.93 -4.79 8.69
CA ALA A 64 1.13 -3.57 8.92
C ALA A 64 -0.37 -3.86 9.04
N ALA A 65 -0.88 -4.85 8.29
CA ALA A 65 -2.26 -5.32 8.36
C ALA A 65 -2.58 -6.09 9.66
N GLY A 66 -1.58 -6.36 10.51
CA GLY A 66 -1.76 -7.15 11.73
C GLY A 66 -1.97 -8.64 11.47
N GLY A 67 -1.45 -9.15 10.35
CA GLY A 67 -1.54 -10.56 9.98
C GLY A 67 -0.99 -11.49 11.06
N PRO A 68 -1.40 -12.78 11.07
CA PRO A 68 -0.87 -13.74 12.04
C PRO A 68 0.63 -13.87 11.84
N ARG A 69 1.40 -13.40 12.83
CA ARG A 69 2.83 -13.71 12.96
C ARG A 69 2.94 -15.23 13.04
N LYS A 70 3.37 -15.87 11.94
CA LYS A 70 3.70 -17.30 11.96
C LYS A 70 4.94 -17.45 12.85
N GLY A 71 4.70 -17.72 14.13
CA GLY A 71 5.71 -18.25 15.05
C GLY A 71 5.94 -19.75 14.83
#